data_AF-A0A7J7NI40-F1
#
_entry.id   AF-A0A7J7NI40-F1
#
_cell.length_a   1.000
_cell.length_b   1.000
_cell.length_c   1.000
_cell.angle_alpha   90.00
_cell.angle_beta   90.00
_cell.angle_gamma   90.00
#
_symmetry.space_group_name_H-M   'P 1'
#
loop_
_entity.id
_entity.type
_entity.pdbx_description
1 polymer ?
#
loop_
_entity_poly.entity_id
_entity_poly.type
_entity_poly.pdbx_seq_one_letter_code
_entity_poly.pdbx_strand_id
1 'polypeptide(L)'
;MALEDSMQKVMPTLRDRLSGITMDYKEAVLLNHPSNPSLLGQYFASCHYAGEDLRLTFAHGEPWKKVFGPVFIHLNSVSDGQDAHQALWAAAKQQMHNEVQKWPYSFPASTEFSSANQRGSVIRRLLVQNGRDVPANLAYVGLSLPGDAGSWQRESKVISGIPILDESWKRRAFPVNHIRAEDYNLYAWITGFIGDYKYNAKITISPGLNVNVGDIVYTPPRDGPTLWEIGVPDRSADEFYIPPTNPKYASQLLLHGSHMKTENNMYQGTRWSVKFRLSGGLNRAGVYKLRVALASATLAELQVRVNSPIPKPPLFTTGLIGYDSAVARHGVHGLYWLYNEDIPGSRLVEGDNTIFLTQSRYASRFCGLMYDYIRLERPL
;
A
#
# COMPACT_ATOMS: atom_id res chain seq x y z
N MET A 1 -11.10 -3.28 -11.37
CA MET A 1 -11.12 -4.55 -10.63
C MET A 1 -11.63 -5.60 -11.60
N ALA A 2 -10.74 -6.42 -12.16
CA ALA A 2 -11.17 -7.61 -12.90
C ALA A 2 -11.41 -8.71 -11.85
N LEU A 3 -12.61 -9.27 -11.84
CA LEU A 3 -12.97 -10.41 -11.02
C LEU A 3 -12.81 -11.67 -11.86
N GLU A 4 -12.20 -12.70 -11.30
CA GLU A 4 -12.01 -14.03 -11.88
C GLU A 4 -13.37 -14.76 -12.02
N ASP A 5 -13.57 -15.52 -13.10
CA ASP A 5 -14.83 -16.25 -13.39
C ASP A 5 -15.23 -17.27 -12.31
N SER A 6 -14.28 -17.70 -11.47
CA SER A 6 -14.51 -18.60 -10.34
C SER A 6 -15.05 -17.89 -9.08
N MET A 7 -14.99 -16.56 -9.03
CA MET A 7 -15.50 -15.75 -7.92
C MET A 7 -16.89 -15.19 -8.24
N GLN A 8 -17.91 -16.06 -8.15
CA GLN A 8 -19.31 -15.63 -8.19
C GLN A 8 -19.67 -14.94 -6.87
N LYS A 9 -19.77 -13.62 -6.87
CA LYS A 9 -20.35 -12.88 -5.74
C LYS A 9 -21.86 -12.97 -5.82
N VAL A 10 -22.49 -13.58 -4.83
CA VAL A 10 -23.95 -13.60 -4.74
C VAL A 10 -24.42 -12.17 -4.53
N MET A 11 -25.27 -11.69 -5.43
CA MET A 11 -25.87 -10.37 -5.35
C MET A 11 -27.16 -10.41 -4.53
N PRO A 12 -27.52 -9.32 -3.82
CA PRO A 12 -28.81 -9.23 -3.17
C PRO A 12 -29.93 -9.37 -4.19
N THR A 13 -30.89 -10.24 -3.87
CA THR A 13 -32.07 -10.43 -4.72
C THR A 13 -33.00 -9.22 -4.60
N LEU A 14 -33.95 -9.08 -5.53
CA LEU A 14 -35.02 -8.08 -5.40
C LEU A 14 -35.78 -8.24 -4.08
N ARG A 15 -35.95 -9.48 -3.60
CA ARG A 15 -36.59 -9.77 -2.32
C ARG A 15 -35.78 -9.21 -1.14
N ASP A 16 -34.46 -9.37 -1.15
CA ASP A 16 -33.57 -8.81 -0.12
C ASP A 16 -33.62 -7.28 -0.08
N ARG A 17 -33.73 -6.66 -1.26
CA ARG A 17 -33.95 -5.22 -1.38
C ARG A 17 -35.31 -4.79 -0.84
N LEU A 18 -36.38 -5.53 -1.12
CA LEU A 18 -37.72 -5.19 -0.64
C LEU A 18 -37.88 -5.40 0.87
N SER A 19 -37.13 -6.34 1.46
CA SER A 19 -37.15 -6.62 2.91
C SER A 19 -36.14 -5.81 3.72
N GLY A 20 -35.19 -5.13 3.07
CA GLY A 20 -34.21 -4.31 3.77
C GLY A 20 -34.76 -2.93 4.15
N ILE A 21 -33.98 -2.21 4.96
CA ILE A 21 -34.36 -0.87 5.41
C ILE A 21 -34.02 0.10 4.29
N THR A 22 -35.05 0.64 3.64
CA THR A 22 -34.88 1.75 2.70
C THR A 22 -34.33 2.95 3.47
N MET A 23 -33.18 3.45 3.02
CA MET A 23 -32.50 4.58 3.63
C MET A 23 -33.09 5.88 3.05
N ASP A 24 -32.34 6.98 3.10
CA ASP A 24 -32.79 8.30 2.61
C ASP A 24 -33.17 8.36 1.11
N TYR A 25 -32.98 7.26 0.35
CA TYR A 25 -33.37 7.14 -1.06
C TYR A 25 -34.01 5.78 -1.36
N LYS A 26 -35.00 5.74 -2.26
CA LYS A 26 -35.77 4.52 -2.63
C LYS A 26 -34.93 3.41 -3.28
N GLU A 27 -33.76 3.75 -3.79
CA GLU A 27 -32.79 2.81 -4.39
C GLU A 27 -31.76 2.31 -3.39
N ALA A 28 -31.56 3.00 -2.26
CA ALA A 28 -30.58 2.64 -1.25
C ALA A 28 -31.24 1.83 -0.13
N VAL A 29 -30.87 0.57 -0.01
CA VAL A 29 -31.44 -0.34 0.99
C VAL A 29 -30.34 -0.95 1.84
N LEU A 30 -30.40 -0.75 3.15
CA LEU A 30 -29.60 -1.47 4.13
C LEU A 30 -30.14 -2.89 4.28
N LEU A 31 -29.32 -3.87 3.91
CA LEU A 31 -29.64 -5.29 4.05
C LEU A 31 -29.37 -5.73 5.49
N ASN A 32 -30.38 -5.58 6.35
CA ASN A 32 -30.32 -6.03 7.74
C ASN A 32 -30.71 -7.50 7.91
N HIS A 33 -31.54 -8.07 7.04
CA HIS A 33 -32.00 -9.46 7.08
C HIS A 33 -32.04 -10.11 5.67
N PRO A 34 -30.91 -10.17 4.95
CA PRO A 34 -30.90 -10.77 3.62
C PRO A 34 -31.13 -12.29 3.68
N SER A 35 -31.83 -12.82 2.69
CA SER A 35 -32.08 -14.25 2.48
C SER A 35 -30.79 -15.08 2.35
N ASN A 36 -29.71 -14.46 1.87
CA ASN A 36 -28.36 -15.00 1.99
C ASN A 36 -27.60 -14.29 3.12
N PRO A 37 -27.28 -14.97 4.24
CA PRO A 37 -26.56 -14.38 5.37
C PRO A 37 -25.18 -13.80 5.04
N SER A 38 -24.53 -14.25 3.95
CA SER A 38 -23.25 -13.69 3.48
C SER A 38 -23.35 -12.30 2.84
N LEU A 39 -24.59 -11.84 2.58
CA LEU A 39 -24.88 -10.47 2.16
C LEU A 39 -24.94 -9.50 3.35
N LEU A 40 -25.09 -10.03 4.57
CA LEU A 40 -25.17 -9.24 5.79
C LEU A 40 -23.82 -8.55 6.04
N GLY A 41 -23.79 -7.22 5.95
CA GLY A 41 -22.56 -6.44 6.13
C GLY A 41 -21.60 -6.48 4.94
N GLN A 42 -22.07 -6.73 3.71
CA GLN A 42 -21.18 -6.63 2.54
C GLN A 42 -20.51 -5.27 2.42
N TYR A 43 -19.19 -5.30 2.45
CA TYR A 43 -18.31 -4.15 2.63
C TYR A 43 -17.96 -3.46 1.30
N PHE A 44 -18.19 -2.14 1.20
CA PHE A 44 -17.46 -1.27 0.26
C PHE A 44 -16.09 -0.80 0.82
N ALA A 45 -15.81 -1.10 2.09
CA ALA A 45 -14.56 -0.80 2.77
C ALA A 45 -14.12 -2.03 3.57
N SER A 46 -12.96 -2.60 3.24
CA SER A 46 -12.38 -3.77 3.92
C SER A 46 -11.01 -3.42 4.48
N CYS A 47 -10.62 -4.11 5.55
CA CYS A 47 -9.30 -4.01 6.18
C CYS A 47 -8.31 -5.06 5.64
N HIS A 48 -8.58 -5.68 4.49
CA HIS A 48 -7.66 -6.63 3.86
C HIS A 48 -6.29 -5.95 3.63
N TYR A 49 -5.20 -6.68 3.92
CA TYR A 49 -3.81 -6.21 3.77
C TYR A 49 -3.34 -5.04 4.64
N ALA A 50 -4.20 -4.43 5.46
CA ALA A 50 -3.81 -3.34 6.36
C ALA A 50 -4.29 -3.52 7.80
N GLY A 51 -5.35 -4.29 8.01
CA GLY A 51 -5.87 -4.57 9.35
C GLY A 51 -6.52 -3.37 10.02
N GLU A 52 -6.44 -3.34 11.34
CA GLU A 52 -7.06 -2.31 12.19
C GLU A 52 -6.63 -0.87 11.82
N ASP A 53 -5.43 -0.69 11.26
CA ASP A 53 -4.93 0.62 10.80
C ASP A 53 -5.79 1.27 9.70
N LEU A 54 -6.54 0.47 8.92
CA LEU A 54 -7.50 0.98 7.92
C LEU A 54 -8.96 0.87 8.36
N ARG A 55 -9.21 0.45 9.61
CA ARG A 55 -10.57 0.38 10.13
C ARG A 55 -11.15 1.78 10.25
N LEU A 56 -12.33 1.98 9.67
CA LEU A 56 -13.11 3.20 9.85
C LEU A 56 -13.54 3.31 11.32
N THR A 57 -13.04 4.31 12.02
CA THR A 57 -13.39 4.63 13.41
C THR A 57 -14.01 6.01 13.49
N PHE A 58 -15.10 6.15 14.25
CA PHE A 58 -15.84 7.41 14.37
C PHE A 58 -15.95 7.80 15.84
N ALA A 59 -15.78 9.09 16.14
CA ALA A 59 -16.07 9.60 17.47
C ALA A 59 -17.58 9.54 17.75
N HIS A 60 -17.96 9.48 19.04
CA HIS A 60 -19.37 9.48 19.42
C HIS A 60 -20.06 10.75 18.91
N GLY A 61 -21.06 10.59 18.05
CA GLY A 61 -21.78 11.70 17.43
C GLY A 61 -21.06 12.36 16.24
N GLU A 62 -19.96 11.80 15.73
CA GLU A 62 -19.29 12.30 14.51
C GLU A 62 -20.22 12.13 13.29
N PRO A 63 -20.69 13.23 12.67
CA PRO A 63 -21.47 13.12 11.45
C PRO A 63 -20.54 12.70 10.30
N TRP A 64 -20.86 11.60 9.62
CA TRP A 64 -20.05 11.11 8.51
C TRP A 64 -20.91 10.55 7.38
N LYS A 65 -20.54 10.88 6.15
CA LYS A 65 -21.14 10.34 4.92
C LYS A 65 -20.07 10.12 3.86
N LYS A 66 -20.24 9.08 3.05
CA LYS A 66 -19.41 8.80 1.87
C LYS A 66 -20.24 8.12 0.81
N VAL A 67 -20.07 8.55 -0.45
CA VAL A 67 -20.68 7.89 -1.60
C VAL A 67 -19.71 6.84 -2.12
N PHE A 68 -20.18 5.59 -2.16
CA PHE A 68 -19.49 4.49 -2.84
C PHE A 68 -20.15 4.26 -4.20
N GLY A 69 -19.35 4.30 -5.27
CA GLY A 69 -19.84 4.17 -6.64
C GLY A 69 -20.07 5.52 -7.34
N PRO A 70 -20.89 5.58 -8.41
CA PRO A 70 -21.72 4.49 -8.96
C PRO A 70 -20.92 3.24 -9.35
N VAL A 71 -21.51 2.06 -9.14
CA VAL A 71 -20.95 0.78 -9.60
C VAL A 71 -21.67 0.37 -10.89
N PHE A 72 -20.91 0.19 -11.95
CA PHE A 72 -21.41 -0.31 -13.23
C PHE A 72 -21.14 -1.81 -13.33
N ILE A 73 -22.17 -2.59 -13.66
CA ILE A 73 -22.07 -4.03 -13.91
C ILE A 73 -22.46 -4.27 -15.36
N HIS A 74 -21.56 -4.88 -16.13
CA HIS A 74 -21.80 -5.27 -17.52
C HIS A 74 -22.02 -6.78 -17.62
N LEU A 75 -23.08 -7.18 -18.32
CA LEU A 75 -23.36 -8.57 -18.65
C LEU A 75 -23.39 -8.66 -20.18
N ASN A 76 -22.51 -9.48 -20.75
CA ASN A 76 -22.45 -9.75 -22.19
C ASN A 76 -22.58 -11.25 -22.48
N SER A 77 -22.85 -11.56 -23.74
CA SER A 77 -23.00 -12.93 -24.24
C SER A 77 -22.36 -13.06 -25.63
N VAL A 78 -22.18 -14.30 -26.07
CA VAL A 78 -21.65 -14.64 -27.39
C VAL A 78 -22.48 -15.79 -27.97
N SER A 79 -22.58 -15.87 -29.30
CA SER A 79 -23.27 -16.97 -29.98
C SER A 79 -22.47 -18.28 -29.91
N ASP A 80 -23.18 -19.41 -29.97
CA ASP A 80 -22.57 -20.74 -29.98
C ASP A 80 -21.57 -20.91 -31.14
N GLY A 81 -20.42 -21.53 -30.83
CA GLY A 81 -19.35 -21.80 -31.79
C GLY A 81 -18.26 -20.72 -31.95
N GLN A 82 -18.37 -19.60 -31.22
CA GLN A 82 -17.29 -18.60 -31.10
C GLN A 82 -16.36 -18.93 -29.91
N ASP A 83 -15.11 -18.45 -29.95
CA ASP A 83 -14.26 -18.44 -28.74
C ASP A 83 -14.83 -17.44 -27.72
N ALA A 84 -15.57 -17.99 -26.76
CA ALA A 84 -16.24 -17.19 -25.74
C ALA A 84 -15.28 -16.39 -24.88
N HIS A 85 -14.10 -16.93 -24.55
CA HIS A 85 -13.18 -16.25 -23.65
C HIS A 85 -12.62 -14.98 -24.31
N GLN A 86 -12.11 -15.08 -25.54
CA GLN A 86 -11.52 -13.94 -26.21
C GLN A 86 -12.56 -12.87 -26.58
N ALA A 87 -13.73 -13.28 -27.08
CA ALA A 87 -14.79 -12.37 -27.51
C ALA A 87 -15.42 -11.63 -26.32
N LEU A 88 -15.80 -12.34 -25.25
CA LEU A 88 -16.40 -11.73 -24.06
C LEU A 88 -15.41 -10.79 -23.36
N TRP A 89 -14.13 -11.19 -23.25
CA TRP A 89 -13.10 -10.35 -22.64
C TRP A 89 -12.82 -9.08 -23.46
N ALA A 90 -12.73 -9.19 -24.79
CA ALA A 90 -12.53 -8.03 -25.65
C ALA A 90 -13.72 -7.06 -25.57
N ALA A 91 -14.96 -7.56 -25.61
CA ALA A 91 -16.16 -6.75 -25.47
C ALA A 91 -16.25 -6.09 -24.09
N ALA A 92 -15.94 -6.81 -23.01
CA ALA A 92 -15.91 -6.27 -21.65
C ALA A 92 -14.86 -5.15 -21.51
N LYS A 93 -13.66 -5.34 -22.09
CA LYS A 93 -12.64 -4.28 -22.14
C LYS A 93 -13.13 -3.07 -22.93
N GLN A 94 -13.75 -3.26 -24.09
CA GLN A 94 -14.29 -2.14 -24.87
C GLN A 94 -15.35 -1.37 -24.08
N GLN A 95 -16.26 -2.08 -23.40
CA GLN A 95 -17.27 -1.47 -22.54
C GLN A 95 -16.64 -0.70 -21.39
N MET A 96 -15.62 -1.26 -20.72
CA MET A 96 -14.87 -0.56 -19.68
C MET A 96 -14.26 0.75 -20.21
N HIS A 97 -13.64 0.75 -21.39
CA HIS A 97 -13.10 1.97 -21.99
C HIS A 97 -14.19 3.02 -22.21
N ASN A 98 -15.36 2.62 -22.74
CA ASN A 98 -16.49 3.52 -22.96
C ASN A 98 -17.02 4.13 -21.65
N GLU A 99 -17.15 3.32 -20.59
CA GLU A 99 -17.65 3.80 -19.29
C GLU A 99 -16.64 4.69 -18.56
N VAL A 100 -15.33 4.43 -18.68
CA VAL A 100 -14.29 5.31 -18.12
C VAL A 100 -14.37 6.72 -18.70
N GLN A 101 -14.69 6.87 -20.00
CA GLN A 101 -14.86 8.19 -20.63
C GLN A 101 -16.11 8.94 -20.15
N LYS A 102 -17.09 8.25 -19.58
CA LYS A 102 -18.31 8.86 -19.03
C LYS A 102 -18.14 9.32 -17.58
N TRP A 103 -17.03 8.97 -16.94
CA TRP A 103 -16.77 9.40 -15.57
C TRP A 103 -16.42 10.89 -15.50
N PRO A 104 -16.96 11.64 -14.51
CA PRO A 104 -17.99 11.26 -13.56
C PRO A 104 -19.39 11.28 -14.20
N TYR A 105 -20.20 10.27 -13.89
CA TYR A 105 -21.55 10.15 -14.45
C TYR A 105 -22.44 11.36 -14.09
N SER A 106 -23.35 11.73 -15.00
CA SER A 106 -24.30 12.82 -14.81
C SER A 106 -25.66 12.37 -14.25
N PHE A 107 -25.99 11.08 -14.31
CA PHE A 107 -27.26 10.54 -13.85
C PHE A 107 -27.46 10.46 -12.32
N PRO A 108 -26.42 10.37 -11.45
CA PRO A 108 -26.65 10.29 -10.01
C PRO A 108 -27.34 11.55 -9.50
N ALA A 109 -28.52 11.38 -8.90
CA ALA A 109 -29.35 12.49 -8.41
C ALA A 109 -29.04 12.89 -6.95
N SER A 110 -28.19 12.13 -6.24
CA SER A 110 -27.85 12.43 -4.85
C SER A 110 -27.01 13.71 -4.76
N THR A 111 -27.40 14.61 -3.86
CA THR A 111 -26.62 15.83 -3.54
C THR A 111 -25.25 15.52 -2.92
N GLU A 112 -25.08 14.31 -2.38
CA GLU A 112 -23.80 13.85 -1.82
C GLU A 112 -22.81 13.39 -2.90
N PHE A 113 -23.29 13.16 -4.14
CA PHE A 113 -22.44 12.84 -5.28
C PHE A 113 -22.00 14.13 -5.98
N SER A 114 -20.71 14.45 -5.90
CA SER A 114 -20.18 15.60 -6.64
C SER A 114 -20.21 15.34 -8.15
N SER A 115 -21.00 16.12 -8.90
CA SER A 115 -21.08 16.08 -10.36
C SER A 115 -19.81 16.62 -11.02
N ALA A 116 -19.69 16.47 -12.35
CA ALA A 116 -18.50 16.90 -13.11
C ALA A 116 -18.12 18.37 -12.88
N ASN A 117 -19.11 19.27 -12.88
CA ASN A 117 -18.92 20.71 -12.68
C ASN A 117 -18.64 21.11 -11.22
N GLN A 118 -18.87 20.21 -10.25
CA GLN A 118 -18.56 20.41 -8.84
C GLN A 118 -17.13 19.94 -8.47
N ARG A 119 -16.37 19.51 -9.49
CA ARG A 119 -15.01 19.00 -9.36
C ARG A 119 -14.03 19.92 -10.07
N GLY A 120 -12.78 19.90 -9.62
CA GLY A 120 -11.67 20.60 -10.27
C GLY A 120 -10.62 19.64 -10.80
N SER A 121 -9.49 20.21 -11.22
CA SER A 121 -8.32 19.44 -11.65
C SER A 121 -7.03 20.01 -11.07
N VAL A 122 -5.96 19.21 -11.08
CA VAL A 122 -4.60 19.67 -10.79
C VAL A 122 -3.64 19.25 -11.90
N ILE A 123 -2.83 20.17 -12.39
CA ILE A 123 -1.76 19.93 -13.36
C ILE A 123 -0.43 19.98 -12.64
N ARG A 124 0.41 18.98 -12.89
CA ARG A 124 1.72 18.84 -12.26
C ARG A 124 2.69 18.02 -13.10
N ARG A 125 3.98 18.18 -12.80
CA ARG A 125 5.03 17.22 -13.18
C ARG A 125 5.86 16.88 -11.95
N LEU A 126 5.94 15.59 -11.62
CA LEU A 126 6.81 15.12 -10.56
C LEU A 126 8.18 14.78 -11.13
N LEU A 127 9.22 15.33 -10.51
CA LEU A 127 10.62 15.06 -10.76
C LEU A 127 11.23 14.42 -9.52
N VAL A 128 12.32 13.70 -9.70
CA VAL A 128 13.13 13.15 -8.61
C VAL A 128 14.57 13.59 -8.78
N GLN A 129 15.19 14.00 -7.67
CA GLN A 129 16.57 14.42 -7.65
C GLN A 129 17.50 13.21 -7.56
N ASN A 130 18.32 12.99 -8.59
CA ASN A 130 19.34 11.95 -8.63
C ASN A 130 20.60 12.48 -9.34
N GLY A 131 21.33 13.37 -8.66
CA GLY A 131 22.43 14.17 -9.22
C GLY A 131 21.98 15.30 -10.16
N ARG A 132 20.84 15.11 -10.84
CA ARG A 132 20.05 16.12 -11.54
C ARG A 132 18.56 15.81 -11.38
N ASP A 133 17.70 16.76 -11.69
CA ASP A 133 16.26 16.54 -11.68
C ASP A 133 15.86 15.74 -12.92
N VAL A 134 15.26 14.57 -12.70
CA VAL A 134 14.77 13.68 -13.77
C VAL A 134 13.29 13.40 -13.59
N PRO A 135 12.54 13.09 -14.67
CA PRO A 135 11.15 12.67 -14.54
C PRO A 135 10.99 11.47 -13.59
N ALA A 136 10.02 11.57 -12.68
CA ALA A 136 9.67 10.53 -11.73
C ALA A 136 8.88 9.40 -12.40
N ASN A 137 9.56 8.56 -13.19
CA ASN A 137 8.96 7.39 -13.82
C ASN A 137 8.50 6.39 -12.74
N LEU A 138 7.39 5.70 -12.96
CA LEU A 138 6.80 4.75 -11.99
C LEU A 138 6.43 5.39 -10.65
N ALA A 139 6.12 6.69 -10.66
CA ALA A 139 5.62 7.36 -9.48
C ALA A 139 4.14 7.09 -9.25
N TYR A 140 3.81 6.77 -8.02
CA TYR A 140 2.44 6.72 -7.52
C TYR A 140 2.15 8.06 -6.87
N VAL A 141 1.17 8.80 -7.40
CA VAL A 141 0.86 10.14 -6.91
C VAL A 141 -0.62 10.26 -6.58
N GLY A 142 -0.92 10.71 -5.37
CA GLY A 142 -2.29 10.86 -4.87
C GLY A 142 -2.51 12.23 -4.21
N LEU A 143 -3.77 12.63 -4.15
CA LEU A 143 -4.22 13.71 -3.27
C LEU A 143 -4.94 13.06 -2.09
N SER A 144 -4.62 13.52 -0.88
CA SER A 144 -5.35 13.14 0.33
C SER A 144 -5.45 14.34 1.24
N LEU A 145 -6.24 14.22 2.31
CA LEU A 145 -6.34 15.26 3.31
C LEU A 145 -4.96 15.66 3.84
N PRO A 146 -4.79 16.92 4.29
CA PRO A 146 -3.56 17.36 4.90
C PRO A 146 -3.18 16.51 6.10
N GLY A 147 -1.91 16.12 6.17
CA GLY A 147 -1.36 15.24 7.19
C GLY A 147 0.15 15.03 6.97
N ASP A 148 0.77 14.18 7.75
CA ASP A 148 2.21 13.90 7.66
C ASP A 148 2.56 13.07 6.41
N ALA A 149 3.84 13.10 6.00
CA ALA A 149 4.32 12.24 4.92
C ALA A 149 4.03 10.77 5.25
N GLY A 150 3.50 10.02 4.27
CA GLY A 150 3.12 8.62 4.45
C GLY A 150 1.81 8.39 5.21
N SER A 151 1.16 9.43 5.76
CA SER A 151 -0.13 9.28 6.47
C SER A 151 -1.28 8.86 5.55
N TRP A 152 -1.18 9.22 4.27
CA TRP A 152 -2.19 8.92 3.24
C TRP A 152 -2.52 7.43 3.10
N GLN A 153 -1.58 6.52 3.40
CA GLN A 153 -1.81 5.08 3.31
C GLN A 153 -2.72 4.53 4.42
N ARG A 154 -2.95 5.31 5.49
CA ARG A 154 -3.82 4.98 6.63
C ARG A 154 -5.11 5.80 6.65
N GLU A 155 -5.26 6.76 5.74
CA GLU A 155 -6.49 7.53 5.59
C GLU A 155 -7.55 6.67 4.91
N SER A 156 -8.70 6.42 5.56
CA SER A 156 -9.78 5.57 5.02
C SER A 156 -11.13 6.29 4.91
N LYS A 157 -11.31 7.41 5.62
CA LYS A 157 -12.57 8.17 5.71
C LYS A 157 -12.82 8.98 4.45
N VAL A 158 -11.84 9.74 3.98
CA VAL A 158 -12.08 10.83 3.02
C VAL A 158 -11.42 10.61 1.66
N ILE A 159 -10.60 9.56 1.48
CA ILE A 159 -9.78 9.36 0.26
C ILE A 159 -10.51 9.78 -1.02
N SER A 160 -9.99 10.85 -1.63
CA SER A 160 -10.33 11.33 -2.96
C SER A 160 -9.13 11.23 -3.92
N GLY A 161 -8.12 10.42 -3.56
CA GLY A 161 -6.94 10.15 -4.36
C GLY A 161 -7.13 8.98 -5.33
N ILE A 162 -7.01 9.26 -6.63
CA ILE A 162 -6.83 8.24 -7.66
C ILE A 162 -5.37 7.78 -7.58
N PRO A 163 -5.04 6.50 -7.29
CA PRO A 163 -3.71 5.99 -7.55
C PRO A 163 -3.52 6.03 -9.06
N ILE A 164 -2.70 6.96 -9.54
CA ILE A 164 -2.46 7.08 -10.97
C ILE A 164 -1.35 6.10 -11.35
N LEU A 165 -1.79 4.96 -11.90
CA LEU A 165 -0.97 3.87 -12.41
C LEU A 165 -1.07 3.90 -13.93
N ASP A 166 -0.18 4.62 -14.60
CA ASP A 166 -0.06 4.47 -16.05
C ASP A 166 1.41 4.58 -16.45
N GLU A 167 1.79 3.86 -17.51
CA GLU A 167 3.16 3.72 -18.01
C GLU A 167 3.47 4.75 -19.11
N SER A 168 2.46 5.46 -19.63
CA SER A 168 2.58 6.54 -20.62
C SER A 168 3.28 7.82 -20.11
N TRP A 169 3.73 7.81 -18.85
CA TRP A 169 4.04 8.96 -17.98
C TRP A 169 5.41 9.60 -18.22
N LYS A 170 6.16 9.13 -19.21
CA LYS A 170 7.60 9.41 -19.28
C LYS A 170 7.99 10.87 -19.59
N ARG A 171 7.09 11.79 -19.97
CA ARG A 171 7.54 13.08 -20.60
C ARG A 171 6.77 14.39 -20.39
N ARG A 172 5.56 14.50 -19.83
CA ARG A 172 4.81 15.79 -19.78
C ARG A 172 4.07 16.04 -18.47
N ALA A 173 3.75 17.31 -18.19
CA ALA A 173 2.82 17.68 -17.13
C ALA A 173 1.40 17.25 -17.54
N PHE A 174 0.67 16.59 -16.64
CA PHE A 174 -0.67 16.06 -16.95
C PHE A 174 -1.72 16.53 -15.94
N PRO A 175 -2.94 16.81 -16.40
CA PRO A 175 -4.07 17.11 -15.52
C PRO A 175 -4.60 15.85 -14.86
N VAL A 176 -4.75 15.89 -13.54
CA VAL A 176 -5.58 14.96 -12.77
C VAL A 176 -6.95 15.60 -12.64
N ASN A 177 -7.94 15.04 -13.34
CA ASN A 177 -9.27 15.62 -13.44
C ASN A 177 -10.24 15.04 -12.40
N HIS A 178 -11.40 15.69 -12.28
CA HIS A 178 -12.56 15.19 -11.54
C HIS A 178 -12.30 15.01 -10.03
N ILE A 179 -11.47 15.87 -9.45
CA ILE A 179 -11.16 15.89 -8.02
C ILE A 179 -12.25 16.68 -7.29
N ARG A 180 -12.75 16.17 -6.16
CA ARG A 180 -13.75 16.88 -5.34
C ARG A 180 -13.16 18.19 -4.81
N ALA A 181 -13.96 19.25 -4.79
CA ALA A 181 -13.56 20.52 -4.20
C ALA A 181 -13.31 20.37 -2.70
N GLU A 182 -12.06 20.60 -2.27
CA GLU A 182 -11.57 20.49 -0.90
C GLU A 182 -10.11 20.99 -0.87
N ASP A 183 -9.53 21.07 0.33
CA ASP A 183 -8.10 21.25 0.54
C ASP A 183 -7.37 19.91 0.65
N TYR A 184 -6.26 19.76 -0.09
CA TYR A 184 -5.44 18.55 -0.09
C TYR A 184 -3.96 18.83 0.13
N ASN A 185 -3.22 17.82 0.57
CA ASN A 185 -1.80 17.70 0.24
C ASN A 185 -1.62 16.68 -0.87
N LEU A 186 -0.58 16.89 -1.68
CA LEU A 186 -0.12 15.91 -2.64
C LEU A 186 0.89 14.99 -1.97
N TYR A 187 0.70 13.69 -2.16
CA TYR A 187 1.62 12.65 -1.71
C TYR A 187 2.12 11.86 -2.89
N ALA A 188 3.36 11.37 -2.80
CA ALA A 188 3.89 10.47 -3.80
C ALA A 188 4.88 9.47 -3.20
N TRP A 189 5.13 8.41 -3.96
CA TRP A 189 6.31 7.58 -3.83
C TRP A 189 6.70 7.09 -5.22
N ILE A 190 7.96 6.68 -5.38
CA ILE A 190 8.51 6.34 -6.69
C ILE A 190 9.25 5.03 -6.57
N THR A 191 8.88 4.04 -7.37
CA THR A 191 9.63 2.80 -7.49
C THR A 191 11.11 3.10 -7.78
N GLY A 192 12.03 2.48 -7.04
CA GLY A 192 13.46 2.72 -7.13
C GLY A 192 13.98 3.87 -6.24
N PHE A 193 13.10 4.60 -5.55
CA PHE A 193 13.49 5.61 -4.57
C PHE A 193 12.77 5.41 -3.23
N ILE A 194 13.56 5.25 -2.15
CA ILE A 194 13.04 5.12 -0.79
C ILE A 194 12.32 6.40 -0.33
N GLY A 195 11.33 6.26 0.56
CA GLY A 195 10.69 7.36 1.30
C GLY A 195 9.26 7.70 0.87
N ASP A 196 8.62 8.52 1.69
CA ASP A 196 7.28 9.07 1.44
C ASP A 196 7.40 10.56 1.08
N TYR A 197 6.98 10.91 -0.13
CA TYR A 197 6.93 12.31 -0.54
C TYR A 197 5.62 12.97 -0.12
N LYS A 198 5.73 14.22 0.35
CA LYS A 198 4.62 15.15 0.58
C LYS A 198 4.99 16.51 -0.01
N TYR A 199 4.11 17.07 -0.83
CA TYR A 199 4.20 18.48 -1.21
C TYR A 199 3.71 19.35 -0.06
N ASN A 200 4.58 20.21 0.46
CA ASN A 200 4.33 20.97 1.68
C ASN A 200 3.16 21.96 1.55
N ALA A 201 3.00 22.58 0.39
CA ALA A 201 1.89 23.50 0.17
C ALA A 201 0.58 22.74 0.00
N LYS A 202 -0.45 23.30 0.62
CA LYS A 202 -1.83 22.86 0.46
C LYS A 202 -2.33 23.22 -0.93
N ILE A 203 -3.06 22.31 -1.56
CA ILE A 203 -3.69 22.47 -2.87
C ILE A 203 -5.19 22.58 -2.64
N THR A 204 -5.74 23.77 -2.84
CA THR A 204 -7.19 24.01 -2.79
C THR A 204 -7.81 23.74 -4.14
N ILE A 205 -8.69 22.73 -4.21
CA ILE A 205 -9.45 22.39 -5.41
C ILE A 205 -10.79 23.12 -5.35
N SER A 206 -11.13 23.83 -6.42
CA SER A 206 -12.43 24.51 -6.57
C SER A 206 -13.19 23.98 -7.79
N PRO A 207 -14.54 24.01 -7.76
CA PRO A 207 -15.38 23.58 -8.87
C PRO A 207 -14.99 24.24 -10.20
N GLY A 208 -14.77 23.44 -11.25
CA GLY A 208 -14.48 23.91 -12.61
C GLY A 208 -13.11 24.55 -12.81
N LEU A 209 -12.27 24.67 -11.77
CA LEU A 209 -10.95 25.28 -11.87
C LEU A 209 -9.84 24.23 -12.04
N ASN A 210 -8.81 24.64 -12.79
CA ASN A 210 -7.59 23.87 -12.98
C ASN A 210 -6.47 24.51 -12.17
N VAL A 211 -5.95 23.79 -11.18
CA VAL A 211 -4.84 24.25 -10.34
C VAL A 211 -3.53 23.80 -10.97
N ASN A 212 -2.63 24.72 -11.29
CA ASN A 212 -1.28 24.36 -11.76
C ASN A 212 -0.28 24.52 -10.62
N VAL A 213 0.33 23.41 -10.20
CA VAL A 213 1.35 23.41 -9.14
C VAL A 213 2.78 23.33 -9.69
N GLY A 214 2.93 23.37 -11.01
CA GLY A 214 4.23 23.38 -11.69
C GLY A 214 5.02 22.10 -11.53
N ASP A 215 6.34 22.25 -11.54
CA ASP A 215 7.29 21.16 -11.29
C ASP A 215 7.45 20.96 -9.79
N ILE A 216 7.28 19.70 -9.38
CA ILE A 216 7.46 19.26 -8.01
C ILE A 216 8.68 18.34 -8.00
N VAL A 217 9.67 18.66 -7.18
CA VAL A 217 10.90 17.84 -7.06
C VAL A 217 10.86 17.06 -5.75
N TYR A 218 10.94 15.74 -5.85
CA TYR A 218 11.21 14.87 -4.72
C TYR A 218 12.71 14.66 -4.56
N THR A 219 13.25 14.97 -3.38
CA THR A 219 14.61 14.58 -2.99
C THR A 219 14.51 13.35 -2.08
N PRO A 220 14.87 12.15 -2.57
CA PRO A 220 14.91 10.95 -1.76
C PRO A 220 15.86 11.13 -0.57
N PRO A 221 15.52 10.64 0.62
CA PRO A 221 16.35 10.85 1.80
C PRO A 221 17.69 10.13 1.63
N ARG A 222 18.78 10.84 1.93
CA ARG A 222 20.17 10.37 1.85
C ARG A 222 21.01 11.12 2.87
N ASP A 223 21.65 10.40 3.79
CA ASP A 223 22.50 10.97 4.84
C ASP A 223 24.00 10.80 4.53
N GLY A 224 24.34 10.16 3.40
CA GLY A 224 25.71 10.03 2.91
C GLY A 224 25.87 8.97 1.81
N PRO A 225 27.12 8.59 1.48
CA PRO A 225 27.41 7.55 0.51
C PRO A 225 26.86 6.18 0.94
N THR A 226 26.23 5.46 0.02
CA THR A 226 25.74 4.09 0.27
C THR A 226 26.93 3.15 0.48
N LEU A 227 26.94 2.40 1.59
CA LEU A 227 27.87 1.29 1.82
C LEU A 227 27.44 0.05 1.06
N TRP A 228 26.16 -0.29 1.22
CA TRP A 228 25.50 -1.39 0.55
C TRP A 228 23.99 -1.18 0.66
N GLU A 229 23.26 -1.83 -0.23
CA GLU A 229 21.82 -1.90 -0.24
C GLU A 229 21.37 -3.30 -0.66
N ILE A 230 20.19 -3.70 -0.21
CA ILE A 230 19.55 -4.99 -0.51
C ILE A 230 18.13 -4.68 -0.94
N GLY A 231 17.79 -5.14 -2.14
CA GLY A 231 16.49 -4.96 -2.76
C GLY A 231 16.33 -3.69 -3.60
N VAL A 232 15.12 -3.47 -4.08
CA VAL A 232 14.63 -2.35 -4.88
C VAL A 232 13.47 -1.73 -4.11
N PRO A 233 13.52 -0.43 -3.76
CA PRO A 233 12.44 0.19 -3.01
C PRO A 233 11.22 0.37 -3.90
N ASP A 234 10.33 -0.60 -3.90
CA ASP A 234 9.12 -0.67 -4.72
C ASP A 234 7.85 -1.00 -3.91
N ARG A 235 8.02 -1.14 -2.59
CA ARG A 235 7.02 -1.51 -1.58
C ARG A 235 6.51 -2.95 -1.74
N SER A 236 7.25 -3.81 -2.43
CA SER A 236 6.99 -5.24 -2.58
C SER A 236 8.04 -6.07 -1.87
N ALA A 237 7.64 -7.25 -1.42
CA ALA A 237 8.54 -8.27 -0.89
C ALA A 237 8.88 -9.35 -1.92
N ASP A 238 8.49 -9.17 -3.19
CA ASP A 238 8.63 -10.17 -4.26
C ASP A 238 10.05 -10.72 -4.42
N GLU A 239 11.07 -9.88 -4.24
CA GLU A 239 12.47 -10.28 -4.41
C GLU A 239 13.09 -10.87 -3.13
N PHE A 240 12.42 -10.75 -1.98
CA PHE A 240 12.93 -11.24 -0.71
C PHE A 240 12.59 -12.72 -0.55
N TYR A 241 13.63 -13.54 -0.39
CA TYR A 241 13.52 -14.99 -0.31
C TYR A 241 12.61 -15.47 0.83
N ILE A 242 11.56 -16.21 0.46
CA ILE A 242 10.75 -17.02 1.37
C ILE A 242 11.37 -18.44 1.37
N PRO A 243 11.89 -18.97 2.50
CA PRO A 243 12.43 -20.32 2.54
C PRO A 243 11.42 -21.40 2.09
N PRO A 244 11.83 -22.62 1.74
CA PRO A 244 10.93 -23.75 1.56
C PRO A 244 10.55 -24.40 2.92
N THR A 245 9.32 -24.94 3.04
CA THR A 245 8.84 -25.70 4.21
C THR A 245 9.45 -27.10 4.30
N ASN A 246 9.56 -27.65 5.52
CA ASN A 246 9.76 -29.08 5.75
C ASN A 246 8.58 -29.89 5.17
N PRO A 247 8.80 -30.82 4.21
CA PRO A 247 7.74 -31.57 3.52
C PRO A 247 6.81 -32.37 4.45
N LYS A 248 7.29 -32.77 5.64
CA LYS A 248 6.55 -33.60 6.61
C LYS A 248 5.34 -32.90 7.25
N TYR A 249 5.29 -31.57 7.18
CA TYR A 249 4.26 -30.75 7.85
C TYR A 249 3.47 -29.85 6.88
N ALA A 250 3.58 -30.12 5.59
CA ALA A 250 2.89 -29.36 4.54
C ALA A 250 1.38 -29.66 4.58
N SER A 251 0.56 -28.60 4.59
CA SER A 251 -0.85 -28.75 4.21
C SER A 251 -0.90 -28.94 2.69
N GLN A 252 -1.73 -29.87 2.20
CA GLN A 252 -1.90 -30.08 0.75
C GLN A 252 -2.44 -28.84 0.01
N LEU A 253 -2.99 -27.85 0.74
CA LEU A 253 -3.38 -26.54 0.21
C LEU A 253 -2.25 -25.46 0.28
N LEU A 254 -1.14 -25.72 0.98
CA LEU A 254 -0.10 -24.74 1.32
C LEU A 254 1.31 -25.22 0.92
N LEU A 255 1.48 -25.69 -0.31
CA LEU A 255 2.79 -26.17 -0.79
C LEU A 255 3.85 -25.07 -1.02
N HIS A 256 3.62 -23.81 -0.62
CA HIS A 256 4.50 -22.67 -0.97
C HIS A 256 4.73 -21.60 0.13
N GLY A 257 4.70 -21.92 1.44
CA GLY A 257 4.97 -20.90 2.48
C GLY A 257 5.68 -21.43 3.73
N SER A 258 6.97 -21.10 3.90
CA SER A 258 7.83 -21.54 5.00
C SER A 258 7.53 -20.94 6.36
N HIS A 259 7.35 -21.81 7.35
CA HIS A 259 7.75 -21.51 8.72
C HIS A 259 8.45 -22.72 9.33
N MET A 260 9.57 -22.49 10.02
CA MET A 260 10.27 -23.52 10.79
C MET A 260 9.47 -23.83 12.06
N LYS A 261 8.79 -24.98 12.07
CA LYS A 261 8.28 -25.59 13.31
C LYS A 261 9.41 -26.33 13.99
N THR A 262 9.54 -26.19 15.31
CA THR A 262 10.38 -27.08 16.11
C THR A 262 9.78 -28.49 16.16
N GLU A 263 10.58 -29.47 16.60
CA GLU A 263 10.13 -30.84 16.89
C GLU A 263 8.91 -30.88 17.84
N ASN A 264 8.72 -29.82 18.64
CA ASN A 264 7.62 -29.66 19.61
C ASN A 264 6.43 -28.82 19.06
N ASN A 265 6.33 -28.60 17.75
CA ASN A 265 5.23 -27.87 17.10
C ASN A 265 5.14 -26.37 17.49
N MET A 266 6.24 -25.78 17.98
CA MET A 266 6.35 -24.34 18.29
C MET A 266 6.95 -23.56 17.11
N TYR A 267 6.46 -22.34 16.88
CA TYR A 267 7.06 -21.41 15.92
C TYR A 267 8.35 -20.80 16.47
N GLN A 268 9.29 -20.46 15.59
CA GLN A 268 10.50 -19.71 15.94
C GLN A 268 10.57 -18.40 15.15
N GLY A 269 11.08 -17.35 15.79
CA GLY A 269 11.39 -16.09 15.12
C GLY A 269 12.54 -16.26 14.13
N THR A 270 12.44 -15.60 12.98
CA THR A 270 13.49 -15.62 11.95
C THR A 270 14.53 -14.54 12.25
N ARG A 271 15.81 -14.84 12.02
CA ARG A 271 16.92 -13.89 12.11
C ARG A 271 17.70 -13.85 10.80
N TRP A 272 17.76 -12.68 10.19
CA TRP A 272 18.62 -12.41 9.05
C TRP A 272 19.94 -11.80 9.53
N SER A 273 21.04 -12.15 8.88
CA SER A 273 22.38 -11.64 9.20
C SER A 273 22.98 -11.02 7.95
N VAL A 274 23.10 -9.69 7.93
CA VAL A 274 23.77 -8.96 6.85
C VAL A 274 25.23 -8.80 7.23
N LYS A 275 26.10 -9.56 6.57
CA LYS A 275 27.55 -9.51 6.78
C LYS A 275 28.18 -8.57 5.76
N PHE A 276 29.02 -7.65 6.21
CA PHE A 276 29.72 -6.72 5.34
C PHE A 276 31.07 -6.34 5.94
N ARG A 277 32.00 -5.91 5.08
CA ARG A 277 33.34 -5.51 5.49
C ARG A 277 33.52 -4.01 5.32
N LEU A 278 34.06 -3.36 6.36
CA LEU A 278 34.49 -1.97 6.30
C LEU A 278 35.99 -1.92 6.09
N SER A 279 36.40 -1.33 4.96
CA SER A 279 37.78 -0.97 4.66
C SER A 279 37.85 0.52 4.32
N GLY A 280 38.95 1.16 4.73
CA GLY A 280 39.26 2.54 4.34
C GLY A 280 38.86 3.59 5.37
N GLY A 281 38.96 3.27 6.67
CA GLY A 281 38.84 4.25 7.75
C GLY A 281 37.43 4.32 8.33
N LEU A 282 37.12 3.46 9.29
CA LEU A 282 35.95 3.57 10.14
C LEU A 282 35.90 4.94 10.84
N ASN A 283 34.85 5.72 10.57
CA ASN A 283 34.58 6.94 11.33
C ASN A 283 33.87 6.58 12.64
N ARG A 284 34.64 6.37 13.72
CA ARG A 284 34.10 6.00 15.05
C ARG A 284 33.25 7.09 15.68
N ALA A 285 33.47 8.36 15.33
CA ALA A 285 32.72 9.50 15.85
C ALA A 285 31.45 9.80 15.02
N GLY A 286 31.40 9.30 13.78
CA GLY A 286 30.29 9.51 12.87
C GLY A 286 29.09 8.62 13.15
N VAL A 287 27.96 8.97 12.53
CA VAL A 287 26.71 8.22 12.57
C VAL A 287 26.45 7.61 11.19
N TYR A 288 26.35 6.29 11.15
CA TYR A 288 25.96 5.55 9.96
C TYR A 288 24.44 5.41 9.95
N LYS A 289 23.79 5.67 8.81
CA LYS A 289 22.33 5.60 8.71
C LYS A 289 21.91 4.24 8.17
N LEU A 290 21.16 3.46 8.95
CA LEU A 290 20.49 2.25 8.50
C LEU A 290 19.05 2.57 8.16
N ARG A 291 18.63 2.26 6.94
CA ARG A 291 17.24 2.37 6.51
C ARG A 291 16.67 0.98 6.32
N VAL A 292 15.51 0.72 6.91
CA VAL A 292 14.79 -0.55 6.77
C VAL A 292 13.37 -0.25 6.32
N ALA A 293 13.05 -0.66 5.11
CA ALA A 293 11.73 -0.61 4.53
C ALA A 293 11.08 -1.99 4.59
N LEU A 294 9.83 -2.02 5.06
CA LEU A 294 8.99 -3.21 5.08
C LEU A 294 7.79 -3.00 4.16
N ALA A 295 7.57 -3.95 3.25
CA ALA A 295 6.36 -4.02 2.42
C ALA A 295 5.12 -4.32 3.25
N SER A 296 5.27 -4.99 4.40
CA SER A 296 4.18 -5.37 5.31
C SER A 296 4.73 -5.88 6.66
N ALA A 297 3.88 -5.83 7.69
CA ALA A 297 4.12 -6.49 8.96
C ALA A 297 2.80 -7.07 9.51
N THR A 298 2.85 -8.30 10.02
CA THR A 298 1.73 -8.95 10.69
C THR A 298 2.14 -9.34 12.11
N LEU A 299 1.62 -8.66 13.13
CA LEU A 299 1.82 -8.95 14.57
C LEU A 299 3.27 -9.25 14.95
N ALA A 300 4.20 -8.49 14.37
CA ALA A 300 5.62 -8.75 14.43
C ALA A 300 6.37 -7.63 15.15
N GLU A 301 7.62 -7.89 15.50
CA GLU A 301 8.55 -6.88 16.02
C GLU A 301 9.91 -7.14 15.39
N LEU A 302 10.48 -6.09 14.78
CA LEU A 302 11.84 -6.11 14.26
C LEU A 302 12.80 -5.59 15.33
N GLN A 303 13.83 -6.37 15.63
CA GLN A 303 14.96 -5.94 16.44
C GLN A 303 16.23 -5.91 15.60
N VAL A 304 16.94 -4.77 15.63
CA VAL A 304 18.21 -4.56 14.94
C VAL A 304 19.37 -4.62 15.93
N ARG A 305 20.41 -5.38 15.60
CA ARG A 305 21.62 -5.53 16.43
C ARG A 305 22.87 -5.47 15.56
N VAL A 306 23.97 -5.01 16.13
CA VAL A 306 25.23 -4.83 15.42
C VAL A 306 26.33 -5.60 16.14
N ASN A 307 27.04 -6.46 15.40
CA ASN A 307 28.20 -7.27 15.80
C ASN A 307 28.01 -8.26 16.96
N SER A 308 26.91 -8.17 17.71
CA SER A 308 26.56 -9.10 18.79
C SER A 308 25.07 -9.43 18.69
N PRO A 309 24.69 -10.70 18.46
CA PRO A 309 23.30 -11.08 18.28
C PRO A 309 22.51 -11.12 19.61
N ILE A 310 23.16 -11.43 20.74
CA ILE A 310 22.66 -11.51 22.13
C ILE A 310 23.92 -11.40 23.04
N PRO A 311 23.90 -10.86 24.29
CA PRO A 311 22.77 -10.41 25.12
C PRO A 311 22.59 -8.89 25.23
N LYS A 312 23.35 -8.07 24.50
CA LYS A 312 23.18 -6.61 24.56
C LYS A 312 21.75 -6.21 24.18
N PRO A 313 21.17 -5.12 24.71
CA PRO A 313 19.91 -4.57 24.22
C PRO A 313 19.97 -4.31 22.70
N PRO A 314 18.84 -4.43 21.98
CA PRO A 314 18.84 -4.12 20.56
C PRO A 314 19.19 -2.66 20.36
N LEU A 315 19.87 -2.35 19.26
CA LEU A 315 20.13 -0.97 18.89
C LEU A 315 18.81 -0.26 18.60
N PHE A 316 17.90 -0.97 17.95
CA PHE A 316 16.57 -0.50 17.59
C PHE A 316 15.55 -1.63 17.72
N THR A 317 14.35 -1.29 18.19
CA THR A 317 13.17 -2.15 18.12
C THR A 317 11.99 -1.34 17.61
N THR A 318 11.19 -1.94 16.74
CA THR A 318 9.92 -1.35 16.29
C THR A 318 8.83 -1.40 17.37
N GLY A 319 9.00 -2.23 18.41
CA GLY A 319 7.88 -2.72 19.19
C GLY A 319 6.94 -3.59 18.35
N LEU A 320 5.75 -3.89 18.89
CA LEU A 320 4.72 -4.60 18.13
C LEU A 320 4.21 -3.69 17.01
N ILE A 321 4.39 -4.15 15.78
CA ILE A 321 3.89 -3.50 14.58
C ILE A 321 3.07 -4.49 13.77
N GLY A 322 2.19 -3.94 12.94
CA GLY A 322 1.45 -4.72 11.98
C GLY A 322 0.19 -5.37 12.55
N TYR A 323 -0.93 -5.10 11.89
CA TYR A 323 -2.19 -5.84 12.04
C TYR A 323 -2.70 -6.32 10.68
N ASP A 324 -1.86 -6.21 9.64
CA ASP A 324 -2.24 -6.62 8.31
C ASP A 324 -2.41 -8.13 8.16
N SER A 325 -2.91 -8.55 7.02
CA SER A 325 -3.14 -9.96 6.70
C SER A 325 -2.38 -10.40 5.45
N ALA A 326 -1.34 -9.67 5.04
CA ALA A 326 -0.62 -9.93 3.80
C ALA A 326 0.03 -11.32 3.84
N VAL A 327 0.73 -11.65 4.93
CA VAL A 327 1.35 -12.97 5.16
C VAL A 327 0.32 -14.10 5.04
N ALA A 328 -0.83 -13.95 5.70
CA ALA A 328 -1.89 -14.98 5.69
C ALA A 328 -2.56 -15.16 4.31
N ARG A 329 -2.43 -14.17 3.42
CA ARG A 329 -3.02 -14.16 2.09
C ARG A 329 -2.01 -14.46 0.99
N HIS A 330 -0.77 -14.78 1.36
CA HIS A 330 0.36 -14.91 0.43
C HIS A 330 0.50 -13.67 -0.46
N GLY A 331 0.17 -12.50 0.08
CA GLY A 331 0.45 -11.24 -0.58
C GLY A 331 1.93 -10.93 -0.55
N VAL A 332 2.31 -9.93 -1.33
CA VAL A 332 3.70 -9.46 -1.46
C VAL A 332 3.84 -8.02 -0.94
N HIS A 333 2.72 -7.41 -0.52
CA HIS A 333 2.68 -6.08 0.08
C HIS A 333 1.47 -5.91 1.00
N GLY A 334 1.53 -4.91 1.88
CA GLY A 334 0.50 -4.47 2.82
C GLY A 334 0.68 -3.00 3.18
N LEU A 335 0.66 -2.66 4.47
CA LEU A 335 1.06 -1.32 4.92
C LEU A 335 2.58 -1.18 4.88
N TYR A 336 3.04 -0.06 4.33
CA TYR A 336 4.45 0.27 4.22
C TYR A 336 4.98 0.85 5.52
N TRP A 337 6.19 0.42 5.89
CA TRP A 337 6.91 0.93 7.06
C TRP A 337 8.33 1.29 6.66
N LEU A 338 8.78 2.48 7.04
CA LEU A 338 10.15 2.93 6.81
C LEU A 338 10.77 3.41 8.12
N TYR A 339 11.85 2.74 8.52
CA TYR A 339 12.65 3.07 9.69
C TYR A 339 14.00 3.65 9.27
N ASN A 340 14.47 4.67 9.98
CA ASN A 340 15.70 5.40 9.67
C ASN A 340 16.54 5.50 10.94
N GLU A 341 17.36 4.49 11.17
CA GLU A 341 18.04 4.24 12.43
C GLU A 341 19.50 4.67 12.40
N ASP A 342 19.94 5.27 13.50
CA ASP A 342 21.31 5.70 13.69
C ASP A 342 22.16 4.56 14.27
N ILE A 343 23.25 4.23 13.57
CA ILE A 343 24.30 3.34 14.05
C ILE A 343 25.53 4.19 14.38
N PRO A 344 25.82 4.43 15.68
CA PRO A 344 27.06 5.09 16.06
C PRO A 344 28.26 4.31 15.53
N GLY A 345 29.24 4.99 14.93
CA GLY A 345 30.44 4.34 14.40
C GLY A 345 31.23 3.55 15.44
N SER A 346 31.11 3.91 16.72
CA SER A 346 31.65 3.15 17.86
C SER A 346 31.06 1.75 18.04
N ARG A 347 29.93 1.43 17.40
CA ARG A 347 29.31 0.09 17.37
C ARG A 347 29.86 -0.80 16.27
N LEU A 348 30.60 -0.23 15.31
CA LEU A 348 31.22 -0.91 14.17
C LEU A 348 32.71 -1.13 14.43
N VAL A 349 33.31 -2.02 13.66
CA VAL A 349 34.75 -2.31 13.68
C VAL A 349 35.35 -2.20 12.28
N GLU A 350 36.66 -1.92 12.19
CA GLU A 350 37.36 -2.08 10.91
C GLU A 350 37.39 -3.58 10.57
N GLY A 351 37.16 -3.94 9.31
CA GLY A 351 36.99 -5.32 8.89
C GLY A 351 35.53 -5.78 8.96
N ASP A 352 35.32 -7.03 9.41
CA ASP A 352 34.03 -7.71 9.26
C ASP A 352 33.02 -7.25 10.32
N ASN A 353 31.83 -6.90 9.85
CA ASN A 353 30.69 -6.51 10.66
C ASN A 353 29.47 -7.36 10.31
N THR A 354 28.54 -7.46 11.25
CA THR A 354 27.25 -8.12 11.01
C THR A 354 26.12 -7.30 11.61
N ILE A 355 25.10 -7.01 10.81
CA ILE A 355 23.80 -6.51 11.29
C ILE A 355 22.83 -7.69 11.37
N PHE A 356 22.22 -7.88 12.53
CA PHE A 356 21.20 -8.88 12.76
C PHE A 356 19.83 -8.22 12.74
N LEU A 357 18.93 -8.74 11.91
CA LEU A 357 17.52 -8.33 11.82
C LEU A 357 16.70 -9.50 12.36
N THR A 358 16.16 -9.36 13.57
CA THR A 358 15.46 -10.44 14.27
C THR A 358 13.98 -10.13 14.36
N GLN A 359 13.13 -11.03 13.88
CA GLN A 359 11.72 -11.04 14.24
C GLN A 359 11.57 -11.65 15.63
N SER A 360 11.35 -10.84 16.66
CA SER A 360 11.32 -11.32 18.05
C SER A 360 9.99 -11.94 18.46
N ARG A 361 8.90 -11.64 17.75
CA ARG A 361 7.55 -12.17 18.00
C ARG A 361 7.15 -13.24 16.98
N TYR A 362 6.65 -14.37 17.46
CA TYR A 362 6.33 -15.56 16.65
C TYR A 362 5.16 -16.35 17.24
N ALA A 363 4.15 -15.67 17.78
CA ALA A 363 3.03 -16.32 18.47
C ALA A 363 2.14 -17.18 17.55
N SER A 364 2.18 -16.95 16.23
CA SER A 364 1.38 -17.69 15.25
C SER A 364 2.10 -17.86 13.92
N ARG A 365 1.59 -18.76 13.07
CA ARG A 365 2.06 -18.99 11.70
C ARG A 365 1.93 -17.78 10.78
N PHE A 366 1.18 -16.76 11.18
CA PHE A 366 0.97 -15.55 10.37
C PHE A 366 1.74 -14.36 10.91
N CYS A 367 2.50 -14.52 12.02
CA CYS A 367 3.38 -13.46 12.50
C CYS A 367 4.58 -13.34 11.55
N GLY A 368 4.78 -12.17 10.94
CA GLY A 368 5.78 -12.01 9.90
C GLY A 368 6.18 -10.57 9.62
N LEU A 369 7.40 -10.39 9.13
CA LEU A 369 7.89 -9.17 8.51
C LEU A 369 8.13 -9.46 7.03
N MET A 370 7.69 -8.57 6.16
CA MET A 370 7.94 -8.62 4.73
C MET A 370 8.85 -7.43 4.37
N TYR A 371 10.11 -7.72 4.02
CA TYR A 371 11.09 -6.69 3.70
C TYR A 371 10.90 -6.20 2.26
N ASP A 372 11.15 -4.91 2.05
CA ASP A 372 11.13 -4.26 0.74
C ASP A 372 12.55 -3.76 0.37
N TYR A 373 13.22 -3.07 1.28
CA TYR A 373 14.51 -2.48 0.96
C TYR A 373 15.32 -2.19 2.21
N ILE A 374 16.62 -2.44 2.17
CA ILE A 374 17.53 -2.19 3.28
C ILE A 374 18.77 -1.48 2.76
N ARG A 375 19.12 -0.34 3.36
CA ARG A 375 20.31 0.43 2.97
C ARG A 375 21.12 0.86 4.19
N LEU A 376 22.45 0.77 4.09
CA LEU A 376 23.37 1.37 5.05
C LEU A 376 24.16 2.50 4.37
N GLU A 377 24.25 3.66 5.02
CA GLU A 377 24.96 4.85 4.54
C GLU A 377 26.10 5.22 5.49
N ARG A 378 27.23 5.69 4.94
CA ARG A 378 28.31 6.30 5.74
C ARG A 378 27.92 7.71 6.19
N PRO A 379 28.50 8.23 7.28
CA PRO A 379 28.50 9.66 7.54
C PRO A 379 29.10 10.44 6.35
N LEU A 380 28.60 11.66 6.11
CA LEU A 380 29.16 12.60 5.13
C LEU A 380 30.60 13.03 5.47
#